data_AF-W7B7K5-F1
#
_entry.id   AF-W7B7K5-F1
#
_cell.length_a   1.000
_cell.length_b   1.000
_cell.length_c   1.000
_cell.angle_alpha   90.00
_cell.angle_beta   90.00
_cell.angle_gamma   90.00
#
_symmetry.space_group_name_H-M   'P 1'
#
loop_
_entity.id
_entity.type
_entity.pdbx_description
1 polymer ?
#
loop_
_entity_poly.entity_id
_entity_poly.type
_entity_poly.pdbx_seq_one_letter_code
_entity_poly.pdbx_strand_id
1 'polypeptide(L)' 'MQNRRDGLKATAEDFKQLEQLFIEMQDLLVMKEEKNSFEVLVEIEQLLENYRLRQSFSSQEMETHYAAKLESLS' A
#
# COMPACT_ATOMS: atom_id res chain seq x y z
N MET A 1 11.98 31.30 -0.12
CA MET A 1 11.83 29.89 -0.57
C MET A 1 11.36 29.08 0.63
N GLN A 2 10.04 28.94 0.76
CA GLN A 2 9.39 28.32 1.91
C GLN A 2 9.45 26.78 1.74
N ASN A 3 9.84 26.11 2.81
CA ASN A 3 10.09 24.67 2.97
C ASN A 3 9.32 23.71 2.02
N ARG A 4 10.02 23.13 1.04
CA ARG A 4 9.56 21.89 0.36
C ARG A 4 9.66 20.64 1.25
N ARG A 5 10.03 20.78 2.52
CA ARG A 5 10.10 19.67 3.50
C ARG A 5 8.79 19.43 4.24
N ASP A 6 7.84 20.36 4.18
CA ASP A 6 6.56 20.23 4.87
C ASP A 6 5.50 19.48 4.04
N GLY A 7 5.79 19.12 2.79
CA GLY A 7 4.89 18.39 1.88
C GLY A 7 5.02 16.85 1.89
N LEU A 8 5.90 16.29 2.73
CA LEU A 8 6.32 14.87 2.68
C LEU A 8 5.94 14.07 3.93
N LYS A 9 4.90 14.49 4.66
CA LYS A 9 4.43 13.72 5.83
C LYS A 9 3.15 12.99 5.47
N ALA A 10 3.24 11.67 5.35
CA ALA A 10 2.07 10.80 5.38
C ALA A 10 1.21 11.16 6.60
N THR A 11 -0.09 11.27 6.37
CA THR A 11 -1.08 11.60 7.37
C THR A 11 -1.49 10.34 8.14
N ALA A 12 -2.18 10.53 9.26
CA ALA A 12 -2.76 9.40 10.00
C ALA A 12 -3.76 8.60 9.14
N GLU A 13 -4.44 9.25 8.20
CA GLU A 13 -5.37 8.60 7.29
C GLU A 13 -4.63 7.71 6.27
N ASP A 14 -3.47 8.15 5.79
CA ASP A 14 -2.64 7.34 4.89
C ASP A 14 -2.18 6.03 5.56
N PHE A 15 -1.76 6.10 6.83
CA PHE A 15 -1.39 4.91 7.59
C PHE A 15 -2.59 3.98 7.84
N LYS A 16 -3.76 4.56 8.12
CA LYS A 16 -4.99 3.79 8.30
C LYS A 16 -5.41 3.06 7.04
N GLN A 17 -5.28 3.69 5.88
CA GLN A 17 -5.55 3.07 4.58
C GLN A 17 -4.60 1.91 4.32
N LEU A 18 -3.32 2.06 4.65
CA LEU A 18 -2.33 1.00 4.50
C LEU A 18 -2.59 -0.17 5.48
N GLU A 19 -2.93 0.12 6.74
CA GLU A 19 -3.35 -0.92 7.71
C GLU A 19 -4.56 -1.70 7.21
N GLN A 20 -5.59 -1.00 6.70
CA GLN A 20 -6.79 -1.62 6.16
C GLN A 20 -6.46 -2.53 4.97
N LEU A 21 -5.59 -2.08 4.06
CA LEU A 21 -5.11 -2.88 2.93
C LEU A 21 -4.46 -4.19 3.41
N PHE A 22 -3.58 -4.13 4.42
CA PHE A 22 -2.92 -5.33 4.95
C PHE A 22 -3.89 -6.29 5.62
N ILE A 23 -4.88 -5.79 6.35
CA ILE A 23 -5.94 -6.62 6.96
C ILE A 23 -6.73 -7.34 5.88
N GLU A 24 -7.19 -6.63 4.86
CA GLU A 24 -7.96 -7.20 3.75
C GLU A 24 -7.14 -8.25 2.98
N MET A 25 -5.84 -8.01 2.73
CA MET A 25 -4.95 -9.01 2.13
C MET A 25 -4.79 -10.24 3.02
N GLN A 26 -4.66 -10.06 4.34
CA GLN A 26 -4.54 -11.17 5.29
C GLN A 26 -5.80 -12.03 5.27
N ASP A 27 -6.98 -11.42 5.27
CA ASP A 27 -8.26 -12.13 5.20
C ASP A 27 -8.35 -12.96 3.90
N LEU A 28 -7.96 -12.38 2.76
CA LEU A 28 -7.91 -13.09 1.47
C LEU A 28 -6.94 -14.29 1.49
N LEU A 29 -5.78 -14.14 2.13
CA LEU A 29 -4.80 -15.22 2.25
C LEU A 29 -5.27 -16.34 3.19
N VAL A 30 -6.02 -16.02 4.24
CA VAL A 30 -6.64 -17.01 5.12
C VAL A 30 -7.74 -17.78 4.38
N MET A 31 -8.54 -17.10 3.56
CA MET A 31 -9.60 -17.73 2.75
C MET A 31 -9.08 -18.57 1.57
N LYS A 32 -7.76 -18.61 1.33
CA LYS A 32 -7.15 -19.39 0.23
C LYS A 32 -7.42 -20.89 0.32
N GLU A 33 -7.66 -21.44 1.50
CA GLU A 33 -8.02 -22.86 1.61
C GLU A 33 -9.42 -23.15 1.06
N GLU A 34 -10.29 -22.13 0.98
CA GLU A 34 -11.68 -22.22 0.50
C GLU A 34 -11.86 -21.68 -0.93
N LYS A 35 -10.99 -20.76 -1.37
CA LYS A 35 -11.00 -20.14 -2.70
C LYS A 35 -9.87 -20.64 -3.59
N ASN A 36 -10.06 -20.58 -4.92
CA ASN A 36 -8.98 -20.88 -5.85
C ASN A 36 -7.80 -19.89 -5.64
N SER A 37 -6.57 -20.40 -5.59
CA SER A 37 -5.39 -19.55 -5.38
C SER A 37 -5.21 -18.45 -6.44
N PHE A 38 -5.64 -18.70 -7.68
CA PHE A 38 -5.62 -17.69 -8.74
C PHE A 38 -6.67 -16.59 -8.50
N GLU A 39 -7.87 -16.95 -8.06
CA GLU A 39 -8.92 -15.97 -7.72
C GLU A 39 -8.49 -15.08 -6.55
N VAL A 40 -7.85 -15.66 -5.52
CA VAL A 40 -7.26 -14.91 -4.40
C VAL A 40 -6.20 -13.92 -4.89
N LEU A 41 -5.34 -14.33 -5.82
CA LEU A 41 -4.35 -13.41 -6.41
C LEU A 41 -5.00 -12.26 -7.18
N VAL A 42 -6.03 -12.55 -7.98
CA VAL A 42 -6.78 -11.51 -8.71
C VAL A 42 -7.45 -10.53 -7.76
N GLU A 43 -8.05 -11.01 -6.67
CA GLU A 43 -8.66 -10.15 -5.65
C GLU A 43 -7.60 -9.28 -4.95
N ILE A 44 -6.43 -9.83 -4.62
CA ILE A 44 -5.30 -9.07 -4.07
C ILE A 44 -4.82 -7.98 -5.05
N GLU A 45 -4.67 -8.30 -6.33
CA GLU A 45 -4.26 -7.31 -7.33
C GLU A 45 -5.27 -6.16 -7.45
N GLN A 46 -6.56 -6.47 -7.44
CA GLN A 46 -7.62 -5.44 -7.43
C GLN A 46 -7.58 -4.57 -6.18
N LEU A 47 -7.29 -5.17 -5.02
CA LEU A 47 -7.16 -4.46 -3.75
C LEU A 47 -6.02 -3.44 -3.78
N LEU A 48 -4.85 -3.85 -4.28
CA LEU A 48 -3.66 -3.01 -4.41
C LEU A 48 -3.89 -1.85 -5.38
N GLU A 49 -4.54 -2.10 -6.51
CA GLU A 49 -4.87 -1.04 -7.47
C GLU A 49 -5.89 -0.05 -6.87
N ASN A 50 -6.90 -0.53 -6.15
CA ASN A 50 -7.86 0.33 -5.47
C ASN A 50 -7.22 1.21 -4.39
N TYR A 51 -6.24 0.68 -3.64
CA TYR A 51 -5.46 1.46 -2.69
C TYR A 51 -4.65 2.54 -3.39
N ARG A 52 -3.94 2.19 -4.46
CA ARG A 52 -3.14 3.14 -5.25
C ARG A 52 -3.97 4.30 -5.81
N LEU A 53 -5.21 4.03 -6.24
CA LEU A 53 -6.13 5.07 -6.74
C LEU A 53 -6.63 6.04 -5.66
N ARG A 54 -6.61 5.62 -4.38
CA ARG A 54 -7.08 6.43 -3.24
C ARG A 54 -5.94 7.14 -2.50
N GLN A 55 -4.71 6.75 -2.79
CA GLN A 55 -3.52 7.24 -2.14
C GLN A 55 -3.29 8.74 -2.36
N SER A 56 -2.80 9.42 -1.32
CA SER A 56 -2.31 10.79 -1.47
C SER A 56 -0.96 10.82 -2.21
N PHE A 57 -0.68 11.94 -2.89
CA PHE A 57 0.62 12.16 -3.55
C PHE A 57 1.79 12.04 -2.56
N SER A 58 1.63 12.54 -1.33
CA SER A 58 2.64 12.45 -0.27
C SER A 58 2.96 11.00 0.12
N SER A 59 1.94 10.12 0.13
CA SER A 59 2.13 8.70 0.44
C SER A 59 2.80 7.95 -0.69
N GLN A 60 2.45 8.26 -1.95
CA GLN A 60 3.12 7.69 -3.12
C GLN A 60 4.62 8.05 -3.16
N GLU A 61 4.96 9.31 -2.89
CA GLU A 61 6.37 9.74 -2.81
C GLU A 61 7.11 9.05 -1.65
N MET A 62 6.45 8.90 -0.50
CA MET A 62 7.01 8.20 0.66
C MET A 62 7.29 6.72 0.35
N GLU A 63 6.33 6.00 -0.23
CA GLU A 63 6.50 4.60 -0.62
C GLU A 63 7.59 4.42 -1.67
N THR A 64 7.64 5.30 -2.68
CA THR A 64 8.72 5.29 -3.70
C THR A 64 10.09 5.46 -3.05
N HIS A 65 10.21 6.37 -2.08
CA HIS A 65 11.45 6.57 -1.35
C HIS A 65 11.86 5.34 -0.53
N TYR A 66 10.91 4.71 0.16
CA TYR A 66 11.18 3.48 0.91
C TYR A 66 11.52 2.29 0.01
N ALA A 67 10.86 2.15 -1.15
CA ALA A 67 11.16 1.11 -2.12
C ALA A 67 12.60 1.23 -2.63
N ALA A 68 13.01 2.42 -3.09
CA ALA A 68 14.39 2.68 -3.53
C ALA A 68 15.42 2.39 -2.42
N LYS A 69 15.08 2.70 -1.16
CA LYS A 69 15.93 2.38 -0.02
C LYS A 69 16.07 0.88 0.20
N LEU A 70 14.98 0.11 0.10
CA LEU A 70 15.01 -1.35 0.22
C LEU A 70 15.82 -2.00 -0.91
N GLU A 71 15.66 -1.53 -2.15
CA GLU A 71 16.44 -2.00 -3.30
C GLU A 71 17.94 -1.74 -3.13
N SER A 72 18.32 -0.62 -2.50
CA SER A 72 19.73 -0.36 -2.20
C SER A 72 20.34 -1.27 -1.12
N LEU A 73 19.50 -2.03 -0.41
CA LEU A 73 19.92 -2.97 0.64
C LEU A 73 19.98 -4.43 0.16
N SER A 74 19.45 -4.73 -1.04
CA SER A 74 19.48 -6.05 -1.68
C SER A 74 20.70 -6.22 -2.58
#